data_AF-A0A765BFI6-F1
#
_entry.id   AF-A0A765BFI6-F1
#
_cell.length_a   1.000
_cell.length_b   1.000
_cell.length_c   1.000
_cell.angle_alpha   90.00
_cell.angle_beta   90.00
_cell.angle_gamma   90.00
#
_symmetry.space_group_name_H-M   'P 1'
#
loop_
_entity.id
_entity.type
_entity.pdbx_description
1 polymer ?
#
loop_
_entity_poly.entity_id
_entity_poly.type
_entity_poly.pdbx_seq_one_letter_code
_entity_poly.pdbx_strand_id
1 'polypeptide(L)' 'MTISLISARNRVTQAEGVLSAWLESSRDDYEATLISAIIILLEGVEESIKEADTKLNSLIK' A
#
# COMPACT_ATOMS: atom_id res chain seq x y z
N MET A 1 4.82 9.85 15.44
CA MET A 1 6.01 9.09 14.98
C MET A 1 6.12 9.31 13.48
N THR A 2 7.22 9.86 12.99
CA THR A 2 7.45 10.06 11.55
C THR A 2 8.25 8.88 11.00
N ILE A 3 7.85 8.36 9.83
CA ILE A 3 8.56 7.29 9.13
C ILE A 3 9.14 7.84 7.82
N SER A 4 10.22 7.23 7.34
CA SER A 4 10.79 7.58 6.03
C SER A 4 9.86 7.14 4.90
N LEU A 5 9.99 7.77 3.73
CA LEU A 5 9.22 7.41 2.53
C LEU A 5 9.45 5.95 2.13
N ILE A 6 10.69 5.46 2.17
CA ILE A 6 10.99 4.05 1.89
C ILE A 6 10.31 3.10 2.89
N SER A 7 10.25 3.46 4.17
CA SER A 7 9.54 2.65 5.16
C SER A 7 8.02 2.71 4.97
N ALA A 8 7.46 3.85 4.58
CA ALA A 8 6.04 3.98 4.25
C ALA A 8 5.68 3.09 3.06
N ARG A 9 6.46 3.16 1.98
CA ARG A 9 6.30 2.33 0.77
C ARG A 9 6.30 0.84 1.11
N ASN A 10 7.30 0.38 1.84
CA ASN A 10 7.41 -1.04 2.22
C ASN A 10 6.20 -1.51 3.05
N ARG A 11 5.64 -0.66 3.91
CA ARG A 11 4.44 -1.00 4.71
C ARG A 11 3.20 -1.11 3.84
N VAL A 12 3.02 -0.25 2.84
CA VAL A 12 1.92 -0.35 1.86
C VAL A 12 2.00 -1.67 1.12
N THR A 13 3.17 -2.01 0.56
CA THR A 13 3.37 -3.29 -0.14
C THR A 13 3.10 -4.51 0.75
N GLN A 14 3.53 -4.46 2.01
CA GLN A 14 3.24 -5.54 2.97
C GLN A 14 1.74 -5.64 3.29
N ALA A 15 1.07 -4.50 3.44
CA ALA A 15 -0.37 -4.46 3.69
C ALA A 15 -1.15 -5.05 2.50
N GLU A 16 -0.82 -4.67 1.27
CA GLU A 16 -1.41 -5.23 0.05
C GLU A 16 -1.20 -6.74 -0.04
N GLY A 17 -0.01 -7.23 0.31
CA GLY A 17 0.29 -8.66 0.36
C GLY A 17 -0.56 -9.43 1.38
N VAL A 18 -0.71 -8.89 2.59
CA VAL A 18 -1.56 -9.48 3.63
C VAL A 18 -3.03 -9.46 3.22
N LEU A 19 -3.51 -8.34 2.67
CA LEU A 19 -4.89 -8.20 2.20
C LEU A 19 -5.20 -9.16 1.05
N SER A 20 -4.25 -9.36 0.13
CA SER A 20 -4.40 -10.33 -0.97
C SER A 20 -4.54 -11.75 -0.44
N ALA A 21 -3.67 -12.16 0.50
CA ALA A 21 -3.77 -13.48 1.13
C ALA A 21 -5.06 -13.65 1.95
N TRP A 22 -5.54 -12.57 2.58
CA TRP A 22 -6.82 -12.59 3.30
C TRP A 22 -8.00 -12.69 2.32
N LEU A 23 -7.95 -12.00 1.18
CA LEU A 23 -8.99 -12.09 0.16
C LEU A 23 -9.15 -13.52 -0.36
N GLU A 24 -8.02 -14.20 -0.63
CA GLU A 24 -7.98 -15.61 -1.07
C GLU A 24 -8.57 -16.59 -0.05
N SER A 25 -8.62 -16.21 1.23
CA SER A 25 -9.10 -17.03 2.35
C SER A 25 -10.31 -16.44 3.07
N SER A 26 -11.03 -15.54 2.40
CA SER A 26 -12.24 -14.89 2.94
C SER A 26 -13.33 -15.90 3.28
N ARG A 27 -14.09 -15.63 4.35
CA ARG A 27 -15.14 -16.53 4.86
C ARG A 27 -16.44 -16.43 4.09
N ASP A 28 -16.74 -15.25 3.56
CA ASP A 28 -17.94 -14.94 2.79
C ASP A 28 -17.71 -13.76 1.82
N ASP A 29 -18.69 -13.55 0.93
CA ASP A 29 -18.64 -12.51 -0.10
C ASP A 29 -18.62 -11.09 0.48
N TYR A 30 -19.16 -10.90 1.69
CA TYR A 30 -19.16 -9.60 2.35
C TYR A 30 -17.75 -9.23 2.82
N GLU A 31 -17.06 -10.17 3.47
CA GLU A 31 -15.65 -10.02 3.84
C GLU A 31 -14.77 -9.82 2.62
N ALA A 32 -14.95 -10.62 1.56
CA ALA A 32 -14.22 -10.47 0.30
C ALA A 32 -14.41 -9.06 -0.31
N THR A 33 -15.64 -8.55 -0.28
CA THR A 33 -15.98 -7.20 -0.79
C THR A 33 -15.26 -6.12 0.00
N LEU A 34 -15.24 -6.21 1.33
CA LEU A 34 -14.57 -5.22 2.18
C LEU A 34 -13.05 -5.24 1.98
N ILE A 35 -12.44 -6.42 1.92
CA ILE A 35 -10.99 -6.54 1.68
C ILE A 35 -10.64 -5.98 0.30
N SER A 36 -11.43 -6.30 -0.73
CA SER A 36 -11.24 -5.76 -2.08
C SER A 36 -11.35 -4.23 -2.11
N ALA A 37 -12.30 -3.66 -1.38
CA ALA A 37 -12.43 -2.21 -1.26
C ALA A 37 -11.19 -1.58 -0.61
N ILE A 38 -10.59 -2.22 0.41
CA ILE A 38 -9.35 -1.74 1.03
C ILE A 38 -8.18 -1.81 0.05
N ILE A 39 -8.05 -2.89 -0.73
CA ILE A 39 -7.01 -3.01 -1.76
C ILE A 39 -7.15 -1.87 -2.78
N ILE A 40 -8.36 -1.58 -3.25
CA ILE A 40 -8.63 -0.47 -4.18
C ILE A 40 -8.25 0.88 -3.56
N LEU A 41 -8.49 1.08 -2.26
CA LEU A 41 -8.08 2.32 -1.57
C LEU A 41 -6.56 2.48 -1.47
N LEU A 42 -5.79 1.39 -1.55
CA LEU A 42 -4.32 1.40 -1.51
C LEU A 42 -3.69 1.47 -2.91
N GLU A 43 -4.46 1.22 -3.96
CA GLU A 43 -3.99 1.25 -5.35
C GLU A 43 -3.34 2.60 -5.69
N GLY A 44 -2.10 2.57 -6.20
CA GLY A 44 -1.35 3.78 -6.57
C GLY A 44 -0.61 4.47 -5.41
N VAL A 45 -0.80 4.04 -4.16
CA VAL A 45 -0.15 4.67 -3.00
C VAL A 45 1.35 4.35 -2.98
N GLU A 46 1.74 3.13 -3.33
CA GLU A 46 3.15 2.69 -3.45
C GLU A 46 3.92 3.56 -4.45
N GLU A 47 3.32 3.78 -5.62
CA GLU A 47 3.86 4.57 -6.72
C GLU A 47 3.95 6.04 -6.32
N SER A 48 2.90 6.58 -5.70
CA SER A 48 2.88 7.97 -5.22
C SER A 48 4.02 8.24 -4.21
N ILE A 49 4.29 7.28 -3.30
CA ILE A 49 5.40 7.40 -2.36
C ILE A 49 6.74 7.34 -3.08
N LYS A 50 6.89 6.45 -4.07
CA LYS A 50 8.11 6.33 -4.88
C LYS A 50 8.40 7.60 -5.69
N GLU A 51 7.36 8.22 -6.26
CA GLU A 51 7.47 9.50 -6.96
C GLU A 51 7.89 10.62 -6.00
N ALA A 52 7.29 10.69 -4.80
CA ALA A 52 7.67 11.65 -3.78
C ALA A 52 9.13 11.50 -3.34
N ASP A 53 9.61 10.27 -3.16
CA ASP A 53 11.00 9.99 -2.81
C ASP A 53 11.97 10.39 -3.93
N THR A 54 11.62 10.09 -5.18
CA THR A 54 12.38 10.49 -6.37
C THR A 54 12.48 12.02 -6.49
N LYS A 55 11.36 12.72 -6.28
CA LYS A 55 11.31 14.19 -6.32
C LYS A 55 12.09 14.83 -5.18
N LEU A 56 12.08 14.24 -3.98
CA LEU A 56 12.90 14.72 -2.88
C LEU A 56 14.38 14.58 -3.19
N ASN A 57 14.79 13.42 -3.72
CA ASN A 57 16.18 13.15 -4.08
C ASN A 57 16.70 14.05 -5.21
N SER A 58 15.83 14.51 -6.13
CA SER A 58 16.24 15.44 -7.19
C SER A 58 16.44 16.88 -6.70
N LEU A 59 15.83 17.27 -5.58
CA LEU A 59 15.96 18.60 -4.98
C LEU A 59 17.20 18.74 -4.07
N ILE A 60 17.79 17.62 -3.65
CA ILE A 60 18.95 17.58 -2.75
C ILE A 60 20.27 17.49 -3.55
N LYS A 61 20.20 17.28 -4.87
CA LYS A 61 21.33 17.37 -5.80
C LYS A 61 21.61 18.81 -6.21
#